data_AF-A0A8X6J528-F1
#
_entry.id   AF-A0A8X6J528-F1
#
_cell.length_a   1.000
_cell.length_b   1.000
_cell.length_c   1.000
_cell.angle_alpha   90.00
_cell.angle_beta   90.00
_cell.angle_gamma   90.00
#
_symmetry.space_group_name_H-M   'P 1'
#
loop_
_entity.id
_entity.type
_entity.pdbx_description
1 polymer ?
#
loop_
_entity_poly.entity_id
_entity_poly.type
_entity_poly.pdbx_seq_one_letter_code
_entity_poly.pdbx_strand_id
1 'polypeptide(L)'
;MKKVRTGAWLVLPDEDPKILGSQPRYEVGDVVNVTCRSGPSKPAAALKWYINGKEADMGMERVHAVEDHLDGLSTSSLGLVFRVRPTDLHQGGAVTLRCTATVSQTYSTTSEELIVGDRDPELASPPNPFTVIARDGPVISGGKAHYRVGDLLDVNCSSAKSHPMPELQWFLNDKQVEKEHVIRYRNQPGLLGLRLRVQPRHLDENEEMRLKCTATLSKVINTRSEETTLGGNHRTSGLTVAENFGKVSERSSSSSSTQNGVRRIAPWNLLAILGWSYLMLL
;
A
#
# COMPACT_ATOMS: atom_id res chain seq x y z
N MET A 1 -4.30 37.53 2.23
CA MET A 1 -5.29 36.44 2.22
C MET A 1 -4.59 35.17 1.78
N LYS A 2 -4.40 34.18 2.68
CA LYS A 2 -3.76 32.90 2.34
C LYS A 2 -4.81 32.02 1.66
N LYS A 3 -4.56 31.65 0.40
CA LYS A 3 -5.41 30.80 -0.42
C LYS A 3 -5.61 29.46 0.30
N VAL A 4 -6.85 29.15 0.67
CA VAL A 4 -7.21 27.84 1.23
C VAL A 4 -6.87 26.79 0.18
N ARG A 5 -5.94 25.90 0.51
CA ARG A 5 -5.65 24.73 -0.34
C ARG A 5 -6.88 23.84 -0.30
N THR A 6 -7.72 23.89 -1.32
CA THR A 6 -8.76 22.87 -1.59
C THR A 6 -8.12 21.64 -2.23
N GLY A 7 -7.07 21.12 -1.60
CA GLY A 7 -6.56 19.78 -1.88
C GLY A 7 -7.24 18.83 -0.90
N ALA A 8 -7.88 17.78 -1.38
CA ALA A 8 -8.43 16.73 -0.53
C ALA A 8 -7.32 16.25 0.42
N TRP A 9 -7.53 16.38 1.72
CA TRP A 9 -6.52 16.07 2.73
C TRP A 9 -6.50 14.55 2.98
N LEU A 10 -5.44 13.87 2.53
CA LEU A 10 -5.20 12.45 2.80
C LEU A 10 -4.60 12.28 4.19
N VAL A 11 -5.28 11.50 5.03
CA VAL A 11 -4.79 11.10 6.36
C VAL A 11 -4.75 9.59 6.42
N LEU A 12 -3.58 9.07 6.76
CA LEU A 12 -3.37 7.64 6.94
C LEU A 12 -3.71 7.26 8.38
N PRO A 13 -4.20 6.03 8.61
CA PRO A 13 -4.37 5.55 9.96
C PRO A 13 -2.99 5.38 10.62
N ASP A 14 -2.87 5.88 11.85
CA ASP A 14 -1.65 5.72 12.66
C ASP A 14 -1.50 4.29 13.22
N GLU A 15 -2.60 3.53 13.24
CA GLU A 15 -2.65 2.16 13.74
C GLU A 15 -3.11 1.18 12.65
N ASP A 16 -2.53 -0.02 12.68
CA ASP A 16 -3.00 -1.15 11.87
C ASP A 16 -4.44 -1.56 12.24
N PRO A 17 -5.20 -2.12 11.30
CA PRO A 17 -6.56 -2.57 11.59
C PRO A 17 -6.55 -3.71 12.62
N LYS A 18 -7.53 -3.70 13.52
CA LYS A 18 -7.63 -4.66 14.63
C LYS A 18 -8.77 -5.64 14.38
N ILE A 19 -8.52 -6.92 14.65
CA ILE A 19 -9.52 -7.98 14.62
C ILE A 19 -10.13 -8.11 16.03
N LEU A 20 -11.45 -8.01 16.12
CA LEU A 20 -12.22 -8.06 17.36
C LEU A 20 -13.16 -9.27 17.35
N GLY A 21 -13.44 -9.83 18.53
CA GLY A 21 -14.38 -10.94 18.70
C GLY A 21 -13.83 -12.33 18.38
N SER A 22 -12.54 -12.45 18.07
CA SER A 22 -11.90 -13.74 17.81
C SER A 22 -11.75 -14.58 19.08
N GLN A 23 -11.98 -15.89 18.96
CA GLN A 23 -11.71 -16.87 20.03
C GLN A 23 -10.34 -17.54 19.82
N PRO A 24 -9.63 -17.94 20.89
CA PRO A 24 -8.30 -18.56 20.75
C PRO A 24 -8.32 -19.87 19.95
N ARG A 25 -9.48 -20.54 19.87
CA ARG A 25 -9.66 -21.80 19.17
C ARG A 25 -11.08 -21.89 18.62
N TYR A 26 -11.20 -22.43 17.42
CA TYR A 26 -12.46 -22.84 16.80
C TYR A 26 -12.38 -24.30 16.38
N GLU A 27 -13.51 -25.00 16.47
CA GLU A 27 -13.70 -26.37 16.01
C GLU A 27 -14.52 -26.41 14.72
N VAL A 28 -14.49 -27.57 14.04
CA VAL A 28 -15.33 -27.78 12.85
C VAL A 28 -16.80 -27.63 13.24
N GLY A 29 -17.53 -26.79 12.51
CA GLY A 29 -18.94 -26.50 12.77
C GLY A 29 -19.17 -25.20 13.55
N ASP A 30 -18.15 -24.64 14.19
CA ASP A 30 -18.24 -23.36 14.87
C ASP A 30 -18.53 -22.22 13.89
N VAL A 31 -19.24 -21.22 14.37
CA VAL A 31 -19.48 -19.99 13.62
C VAL A 31 -18.46 -18.96 14.09
N VAL A 32 -17.54 -18.61 13.20
CA VAL A 32 -16.65 -17.46 13.39
C VAL A 32 -17.47 -16.22 13.11
N ASN A 33 -17.50 -15.27 14.05
CA ASN A 33 -18.12 -13.96 13.90
C ASN A 33 -17.16 -12.93 14.49
N VAL A 34 -16.38 -12.31 13.62
CA VAL A 34 -15.33 -11.35 14.00
C VAL A 34 -15.51 -10.05 13.24
N THR A 35 -15.03 -8.97 13.81
CA THR A 35 -15.09 -7.64 13.19
C THR A 35 -13.69 -7.08 13.03
N CYS A 36 -13.36 -6.65 11.81
CA CYS A 36 -12.17 -5.86 11.57
C CYS A 36 -12.52 -4.39 11.70
N ARG A 37 -11.71 -3.63 12.43
CA ARG A 37 -11.88 -2.19 12.61
C ARG A 37 -10.60 -1.46 12.20
N SER A 38 -10.70 -0.46 11.32
CA SER A 38 -9.56 0.36 10.89
C SER A 38 -9.21 1.43 11.94
N GLY A 39 -7.98 1.95 11.87
CA GLY A 39 -7.68 3.26 12.46
C GLY A 39 -8.48 4.39 11.76
N PRO A 40 -8.64 5.56 12.40
CA PRO A 40 -9.23 6.74 11.77
C PRO A 40 -8.41 7.20 10.56
N SER A 41 -9.06 7.49 9.43
CA SER A 41 -8.39 7.89 8.19
C SER A 41 -9.26 8.80 7.34
N LYS A 42 -8.66 9.46 6.34
CA LYS A 42 -9.39 10.25 5.36
C LYS A 42 -8.79 10.05 3.97
N PRO A 43 -9.54 9.54 2.98
CA PRO A 43 -10.92 9.02 3.10
C PRO A 43 -11.01 7.77 3.99
N ALA A 44 -12.25 7.35 4.31
CA ALA A 44 -12.51 6.11 5.04
C ALA A 44 -11.85 4.90 4.35
N ALA A 45 -11.26 4.00 5.13
CA ALA A 45 -10.52 2.86 4.59
C ALA A 45 -11.46 1.77 4.04
N ALA A 46 -11.17 1.27 2.85
CA ALA A 46 -11.79 0.05 2.34
C ALA A 46 -11.16 -1.16 3.05
N LEU A 47 -12.00 -1.95 3.74
CA LEU A 47 -11.58 -3.16 4.45
C LEU A 47 -11.77 -4.41 3.58
N LYS A 48 -10.96 -5.44 3.85
CA LYS A 48 -11.05 -6.73 3.16
C LYS A 48 -10.52 -7.87 4.01
N TRP A 49 -11.22 -9.01 3.98
CA TRP A 49 -10.84 -10.19 4.75
C TRP A 49 -10.09 -11.23 3.94
N TYR A 50 -9.19 -11.93 4.63
CA TYR A 50 -8.49 -13.10 4.12
C TYR A 50 -8.57 -14.23 5.13
N ILE A 51 -8.98 -15.40 4.66
CA ILE A 51 -9.00 -16.67 5.38
C ILE A 51 -7.89 -17.52 4.77
N ASN A 52 -6.90 -17.90 5.58
CA ASN A 52 -5.78 -18.73 5.14
C ASN A 52 -5.04 -18.14 3.93
N GLY A 53 -4.84 -16.83 3.93
CA GLY A 53 -4.20 -16.07 2.85
C GLY A 53 -5.06 -15.86 1.61
N LYS A 54 -6.25 -16.48 1.50
CA LYS A 54 -7.19 -16.30 0.39
C LYS A 54 -8.26 -15.29 0.77
N GLU A 55 -8.64 -14.46 -0.19
CA GLU A 55 -9.73 -13.50 -0.03
C GLU A 55 -11.03 -14.21 0.40
N ALA A 56 -11.71 -13.66 1.39
CA ALA A 56 -13.00 -14.17 1.84
C ALA A 56 -14.06 -13.95 0.75
N ASP A 57 -15.04 -14.85 0.69
CA ASP A 57 -16.19 -14.66 -0.19
C ASP A 57 -17.00 -13.44 0.28
N MET A 58 -17.44 -12.60 -0.67
CA MET A 58 -18.30 -11.44 -0.39
C MET A 58 -19.55 -11.85 0.41
N GLY A 59 -20.06 -13.07 0.23
CA GLY A 59 -21.20 -13.59 0.99
C GLY A 59 -20.92 -13.79 2.48
N MET A 60 -19.64 -13.88 2.90
CA MET A 60 -19.24 -14.02 4.31
C MET A 60 -19.02 -12.67 5.00
N GLU A 61 -18.85 -11.59 4.24
CA GLU A 61 -18.55 -10.28 4.76
C GLU A 61 -19.83 -9.50 5.12
N ARG A 62 -19.75 -8.64 6.14
CA ARG A 62 -20.84 -7.78 6.61
C ARG A 62 -20.35 -6.36 6.78
N VAL A 63 -20.74 -5.48 5.86
CA VAL A 63 -20.35 -4.07 5.89
C VAL A 63 -21.10 -3.37 7.02
N HIS A 64 -20.36 -2.69 7.89
CA HIS A 64 -20.92 -1.80 8.90
C HIS A 64 -20.93 -0.36 8.41
N ALA A 65 -21.77 0.48 9.04
CA ALA A 65 -21.75 1.91 8.79
C ALA A 65 -20.38 2.49 9.16
N VAL A 66 -19.91 3.44 8.35
CA VAL A 66 -18.67 4.18 8.64
C VAL A 66 -18.92 5.09 9.83
N GLU A 67 -18.00 5.09 10.80
CA GLU A 67 -18.01 5.95 11.96
C GLU A 67 -17.26 7.25 11.62
N ASP A 68 -17.97 8.37 11.53
CA ASP A 68 -17.35 9.69 11.34
C ASP A 68 -17.03 10.35 12.68
N HIS A 69 -15.82 10.88 12.79
CA HIS A 69 -15.30 11.55 13.98
C HIS A 69 -15.44 13.07 13.87
N LEU A 70 -15.39 13.77 15.01
CA LEU A 70 -15.52 15.24 15.06
C LEU A 70 -14.38 15.99 14.35
N ASP A 71 -13.21 15.38 14.23
CA ASP A 71 -12.06 15.89 13.47
C ASP A 71 -12.20 15.68 11.95
N GLY A 72 -13.30 15.04 11.51
CA GLY A 72 -13.60 14.75 10.12
C GLY A 72 -12.83 13.56 9.55
N LEU A 73 -12.18 12.75 10.39
CA LEU A 73 -11.68 11.43 10.03
C LEU A 73 -12.80 10.40 10.13
N SER A 74 -12.59 9.23 9.52
CA SER A 74 -13.57 8.15 9.52
C SER A 74 -12.92 6.81 9.88
N THR A 75 -13.63 6.00 10.66
CA THR A 75 -13.28 4.62 10.96
C THR A 75 -14.22 3.67 10.23
N SER A 76 -13.64 2.68 9.55
CA SER A 76 -14.39 1.65 8.84
C SER A 76 -14.36 0.35 9.62
N SER A 77 -15.46 -0.40 9.54
CA SER A 77 -15.62 -1.70 10.18
C SER A 77 -16.22 -2.72 9.22
N LEU A 78 -15.68 -3.94 9.21
CA LEU A 78 -16.12 -5.04 8.33
C LEU A 78 -16.20 -6.34 9.12
N GLY A 79 -17.41 -6.88 9.26
CA GLY A 79 -17.64 -8.18 9.86
C GLY A 79 -17.29 -9.33 8.92
N LEU A 80 -16.86 -10.45 9.48
CA LEU A 80 -16.65 -11.72 8.79
C LEU A 80 -17.42 -12.80 9.55
N VAL A 81 -18.35 -13.46 8.85
CA VAL A 81 -19.17 -14.54 9.41
C VAL A 81 -19.13 -15.77 8.51
N PHE A 82 -18.59 -16.87 9.02
CA PHE A 82 -18.61 -18.15 8.33
C PHE A 82 -18.59 -19.32 9.31
N ARG A 83 -19.02 -20.50 8.83
CA ARG A 83 -18.92 -21.74 9.58
C ARG A 83 -17.62 -22.46 9.22
N VAL A 84 -16.84 -22.86 10.22
CA VAL A 84 -15.58 -23.58 10.02
C VAL A 84 -15.84 -24.94 9.37
N ARG A 85 -15.26 -25.19 8.21
CA ARG A 85 -15.32 -26.49 7.53
C ARG A 85 -13.99 -27.23 7.72
N PRO A 86 -13.98 -28.57 7.56
CA PRO A 86 -12.74 -29.34 7.60
C PRO A 86 -11.68 -28.84 6.60
N THR A 87 -12.11 -28.35 5.44
CA THR A 87 -11.23 -27.79 4.40
C THR A 87 -10.56 -26.47 4.77
N ASP A 88 -11.10 -25.78 5.78
CA ASP A 88 -10.59 -24.48 6.21
C ASP A 88 -9.46 -24.64 7.27
N LEU A 89 -9.19 -25.87 7.74
CA LEU A 89 -8.14 -26.16 8.72
C LEU A 89 -6.84 -26.57 8.01
N HIS A 90 -5.74 -25.87 8.29
CA HIS A 90 -4.40 -26.26 7.81
C HIS A 90 -3.86 -27.52 8.53
N GLN A 91 -2.70 -28.02 8.08
CA GLN A 91 -1.92 -29.03 8.81
C GLN A 91 -1.59 -28.50 10.22
N GLY A 92 -2.39 -28.87 11.22
CA GLY A 92 -2.32 -28.31 12.57
C GLY A 92 -3.67 -27.93 13.18
N GLY A 93 -4.77 -27.96 12.41
CA GLY A 93 -6.11 -27.69 12.95
C GLY A 93 -6.38 -26.22 13.25
N ALA A 94 -5.74 -25.31 12.51
CA ALA A 94 -5.85 -23.87 12.72
C ALA A 94 -6.42 -23.15 11.49
N VAL A 95 -7.27 -22.15 11.73
CA VAL A 95 -7.69 -21.15 10.74
C VAL A 95 -6.90 -19.88 10.97
N THR A 96 -6.44 -19.26 9.90
CA THR A 96 -5.66 -18.02 9.97
C THR A 96 -6.46 -16.88 9.35
N LEU A 97 -6.67 -15.80 10.11
CA LEU A 97 -7.40 -14.63 9.66
C LEU A 97 -6.48 -13.42 9.53
N ARG A 98 -6.71 -12.64 8.47
CA ARG A 98 -6.04 -11.36 8.25
C ARG A 98 -7.02 -10.37 7.66
N CYS A 99 -7.02 -9.14 8.16
CA CYS A 99 -7.74 -8.03 7.58
C CYS A 99 -6.76 -7.03 6.94
N THR A 100 -7.15 -6.40 5.84
CA THR A 100 -6.43 -5.26 5.26
C THR A 100 -7.30 -4.03 5.23
N ALA A 101 -6.73 -2.88 5.54
CA ALA A 101 -7.35 -1.58 5.38
C ALA A 101 -6.64 -0.82 4.27
N THR A 102 -7.39 -0.33 3.28
CA THR A 102 -6.86 0.37 2.11
C THR A 102 -7.43 1.78 2.06
N VAL A 103 -6.55 2.78 2.12
CA VAL A 103 -6.90 4.20 1.93
C VAL A 103 -6.40 4.63 0.55
N SER A 104 -7.32 5.09 -0.30
CA SER A 104 -7.00 5.54 -1.65
C SER A 104 -7.47 6.96 -1.91
N GLN A 105 -6.62 7.79 -2.50
CA GLN A 105 -6.97 9.14 -2.94
C GLN A 105 -6.54 9.36 -4.39
N THR A 106 -7.43 9.96 -5.18
CA THR A 106 -7.16 10.36 -6.56
C THR A 106 -7.23 11.88 -6.69
N TYR A 107 -6.16 12.48 -7.21
CA TYR A 107 -6.07 13.90 -7.54
C TYR A 107 -5.90 14.06 -9.04
N SER A 108 -6.69 14.92 -9.67
CA SER A 108 -6.57 15.17 -11.11
C SER A 108 -6.41 16.66 -11.37
N THR A 109 -5.48 16.98 -12.25
CA THR A 109 -5.27 18.35 -12.74
C THR A 109 -5.28 18.39 -14.24
N THR A 110 -5.53 19.57 -14.78
CA THR A 110 -5.71 19.77 -16.21
C THR A 110 -4.76 20.85 -16.68
N SER A 111 -4.29 20.71 -17.92
CA SER A 111 -3.62 21.81 -18.61
C SER A 111 -4.60 22.97 -18.81
N GLU A 112 -4.06 24.13 -19.15
CA GLU A 112 -4.86 25.17 -19.78
C GLU A 112 -5.49 24.60 -21.06
N GLU A 113 -6.75 24.96 -21.31
CA GLU A 113 -7.44 24.55 -22.52
C GLU A 113 -6.89 25.36 -23.70
N LEU A 114 -6.32 24.67 -24.68
CA LEU A 114 -5.89 25.30 -25.91
C LEU A 114 -7.09 25.34 -26.86
N ILE A 115 -7.64 26.55 -27.05
CA ILE A 115 -8.63 26.82 -28.09
C ILE A 115 -7.86 27.08 -29.38
N VAL A 116 -8.11 26.26 -30.39
CA VAL A 116 -7.45 26.40 -31.68
C VAL A 116 -8.48 26.64 -32.77
N GLY A 117 -8.48 27.85 -33.36
CA GLY A 117 -9.34 28.24 -34.49
C GLY A 117 -8.88 29.54 -35.15
N ASP A 118 -9.55 30.02 -36.21
CA ASP A 118 -9.09 31.06 -37.15
C ASP A 118 -9.21 32.53 -36.66
N ARG A 119 -9.13 32.79 -35.34
CA ARG A 119 -9.22 34.17 -34.82
C ARG A 119 -7.90 34.93 -34.96
N ASP A 120 -8.04 36.20 -35.33
CA ASP A 120 -6.96 37.16 -35.60
C ASP A 120 -5.87 37.12 -34.50
N PRO A 121 -4.59 36.84 -34.84
CA PRO A 121 -3.49 36.76 -33.87
C PRO A 121 -3.26 38.06 -33.08
N GLU A 122 -3.84 39.17 -33.53
CA GLU A 122 -3.66 40.51 -32.99
C GLU A 122 -4.61 40.84 -31.82
N LEU A 123 -5.68 40.05 -31.62
CA LEU A 123 -6.57 40.13 -30.44
C LEU A 123 -6.35 38.98 -29.43
N ALA A 124 -5.60 37.95 -29.80
CA ALA A 124 -5.12 36.95 -28.86
C ALA A 124 -3.94 37.54 -28.09
N SER A 125 -3.98 37.42 -26.76
CA SER A 125 -2.85 37.71 -25.87
C SER A 125 -1.53 37.26 -26.52
N PRO A 126 -0.45 38.06 -26.47
CA PRO A 126 0.81 37.73 -27.13
C PRO A 126 1.23 36.29 -26.81
N PRO A 127 1.82 35.53 -27.76
CA PRO A 127 2.29 34.19 -27.47
C PRO A 127 3.25 34.29 -26.29
N ASN A 128 2.81 33.82 -25.12
CA ASN A 128 3.54 34.05 -23.89
C ASN A 128 4.91 33.36 -24.04
N PRO A 129 6.05 34.10 -24.12
CA PRO A 129 7.37 33.52 -24.36
C PRO A 129 7.88 32.70 -23.17
N PHE A 130 7.08 32.60 -22.11
CA PHE A 130 7.34 31.80 -20.95
C PHE A 130 6.11 30.93 -20.71
N THR A 131 6.30 29.62 -20.84
CA THR A 131 5.50 28.59 -20.18
C THR A 131 4.83 29.16 -18.94
N VAL A 132 3.52 29.36 -18.98
CA VAL A 132 2.78 29.57 -17.74
C VAL A 132 3.14 28.36 -16.90
N ILE A 133 3.82 28.61 -15.80
CA ILE A 133 4.01 27.63 -14.75
C ILE A 133 2.58 27.33 -14.30
N ALA A 134 1.93 26.36 -14.93
CA ALA A 134 0.71 25.76 -14.44
C ALA A 134 1.13 25.13 -13.12
N ARG A 135 1.04 25.91 -12.03
CA ARG A 135 1.63 25.53 -10.74
C ARG A 135 1.07 24.22 -10.21
N ASP A 136 -0.07 23.78 -10.76
CA ASP A 136 -0.77 22.58 -10.36
C ASP A 136 -1.10 21.62 -11.54
N GLY A 137 -0.89 21.98 -12.83
CA GLY A 137 -1.37 21.21 -14.00
C GLY A 137 -0.27 20.70 -14.95
N PRO A 138 -0.55 19.68 -15.80
CA PRO A 138 0.38 19.31 -16.86
C PRO A 138 0.50 20.41 -17.91
N VAL A 139 1.67 20.47 -18.56
CA VAL A 139 1.98 21.49 -19.56
C VAL A 139 1.90 20.89 -20.96
N ILE A 140 1.15 21.53 -21.85
CA ILE A 140 1.15 21.21 -23.28
C ILE A 140 2.28 22.00 -23.95
N SER A 141 3.07 21.32 -24.77
CA SER A 141 4.21 21.87 -25.50
C SER A 141 4.17 21.44 -26.96
N GLY A 142 4.74 22.28 -27.82
CA GLY A 142 4.65 22.14 -29.26
C GLY A 142 3.33 22.69 -29.81
N GLY A 143 3.07 22.36 -31.07
CA GLY A 143 1.86 22.76 -31.78
C GLY A 143 1.86 24.17 -32.36
N LYS A 144 0.74 24.52 -33.00
CA LYS A 144 0.50 25.81 -33.67
C LYS A 144 -0.59 26.58 -32.93
N ALA A 145 -0.58 27.91 -33.06
CA ALA A 145 -1.66 28.77 -32.56
C ALA A 145 -2.99 28.49 -33.28
N HIS A 146 -2.92 28.08 -34.55
CA HIS A 146 -4.07 27.81 -35.42
C HIS A 146 -3.87 26.50 -36.19
N TYR A 147 -4.94 25.73 -36.37
CA TYR A 147 -4.95 24.52 -37.19
C TYR A 147 -6.13 24.56 -38.16
N ARG A 148 -5.90 24.05 -39.37
CA ARG A 148 -6.92 23.85 -40.40
C ARG A 148 -7.14 22.37 -40.64
N VAL A 149 -8.26 22.02 -41.28
CA VAL A 149 -8.50 20.66 -41.74
C VAL A 149 -7.32 20.18 -42.60
N GLY A 150 -6.79 19.00 -42.28
CA GLY A 150 -5.62 18.41 -42.93
C GLY A 150 -4.29 18.70 -42.24
N ASP A 151 -4.22 19.67 -41.33
CA ASP A 151 -3.01 19.91 -40.53
C ASP A 151 -2.68 18.71 -39.64
N LEU A 152 -1.38 18.52 -39.39
CA LEU A 152 -0.89 17.58 -38.39
C LEU A 152 -0.82 18.27 -37.03
N LEU A 153 -1.70 17.87 -36.11
CA LEU A 153 -1.60 18.19 -34.69
C LEU A 153 -0.54 17.26 -34.08
N ASP A 154 0.61 17.81 -33.69
CA ASP A 154 1.73 17.08 -33.08
C ASP A 154 2.21 17.83 -31.84
N VAL A 155 1.76 17.36 -30.67
CA VAL A 155 1.93 18.05 -29.40
C VAL A 155 2.27 17.07 -28.29
N ASN A 156 2.95 17.57 -27.27
CA ASN A 156 3.36 16.80 -26.10
C ASN A 156 2.77 17.37 -24.83
N CYS A 157 2.30 16.51 -23.95
CA CYS A 157 1.87 16.85 -22.61
C CYS A 157 2.88 16.30 -21.60
N SER A 158 3.41 17.18 -20.74
CA SER A 158 4.36 16.82 -19.70
C SER A 158 3.80 17.10 -18.30
N SER A 159 3.91 16.13 -17.40
CA SER A 159 3.61 16.31 -15.98
C SER A 159 4.88 16.65 -15.17
N ALA A 160 4.68 17.21 -13.98
CA ALA A 160 5.74 17.24 -12.97
C ALA A 160 6.16 15.80 -12.59
N LYS A 161 7.40 15.64 -12.14
CA LYS A 161 7.88 14.36 -11.57
C LYS A 161 7.22 14.15 -10.20
N SER A 162 6.61 13.00 -9.99
CA SER A 162 6.02 12.60 -8.71
C SER A 162 6.15 11.10 -8.46
N HIS A 163 5.84 10.67 -7.24
CA HIS A 163 5.70 9.25 -6.90
C HIS A 163 4.34 9.00 -6.23
N PRO A 164 3.45 8.20 -6.83
CA PRO A 164 3.58 7.56 -8.15
C PRO A 164 3.61 8.58 -9.30
N MET A 165 3.97 8.13 -10.51
CA MET A 165 3.86 8.97 -11.71
C MET A 165 2.38 9.17 -12.05
N PRO A 166 1.95 10.38 -12.45
CA PRO A 166 0.56 10.61 -12.78
C PRO A 166 0.25 9.99 -14.13
N GLU A 167 -0.97 9.47 -14.27
CA GLU A 167 -1.48 9.03 -15.55
C GLU A 167 -1.89 10.25 -16.38
N LEU A 168 -1.29 10.38 -17.57
CA LEU A 168 -1.64 11.41 -18.53
C LEU A 168 -2.71 10.92 -19.50
N GLN A 169 -3.67 11.79 -19.83
CA GLN A 169 -4.70 11.52 -20.83
C GLN A 169 -5.00 12.76 -21.67
N TRP A 170 -5.27 12.55 -22.95
CA TRP A 170 -5.65 13.60 -23.90
C TRP A 170 -7.15 13.61 -24.12
N PHE A 171 -7.70 14.83 -24.20
CA PHE A 171 -9.09 15.10 -24.52
C PHE A 171 -9.17 16.13 -25.64
N LEU A 172 -10.00 15.84 -26.63
CA LEU A 172 -10.33 16.73 -27.74
C LEU A 172 -11.83 16.98 -27.72
N ASN A 173 -12.25 18.24 -27.53
CA ASN A 173 -13.64 18.64 -27.32
C ASN A 173 -14.31 17.79 -26.23
N ASP A 174 -13.64 17.70 -25.08
CA ASP A 174 -14.02 16.89 -23.90
C ASP A 174 -14.16 15.38 -24.11
N LYS A 175 -13.87 14.87 -25.31
CA LYS A 175 -13.84 13.43 -25.59
C LYS A 175 -12.42 12.91 -25.47
N GLN A 176 -12.26 11.82 -24.72
CA GLN A 176 -10.96 11.17 -24.59
C GLN A 176 -10.47 10.71 -25.96
N VAL A 177 -9.23 11.07 -26.29
CA VAL A 177 -8.62 10.68 -27.56
C VAL A 177 -8.33 9.18 -27.59
N GLU A 178 -8.62 8.55 -28.73
CA GLU A 178 -8.36 7.13 -28.97
C GLU A 178 -6.87 6.79 -28.89
N LYS A 179 -6.55 5.56 -28.45
CA LYS A 179 -5.17 5.15 -28.12
C LYS A 179 -4.23 5.20 -29.33
N GLU A 180 -4.75 5.06 -30.54
CA GLU A 180 -4.02 5.03 -31.81
C GLU A 180 -3.37 6.38 -32.14
N HIS A 181 -3.96 7.48 -31.67
CA HIS A 181 -3.45 8.83 -31.85
C HIS A 181 -2.52 9.27 -30.72
N VAL A 182 -2.42 8.46 -29.65
CA VAL A 182 -1.66 8.76 -28.45
C VAL A 182 -0.29 8.08 -28.51
N ILE A 183 0.76 8.86 -28.33
CA ILE A 183 2.15 8.37 -28.35
C ILE A 183 2.64 8.22 -26.91
N ARG A 184 2.96 6.98 -26.52
CA ARG A 184 3.60 6.68 -25.24
C ARG A 184 5.10 6.50 -25.44
N TYR A 185 5.88 7.40 -24.85
CA TYR A 185 7.33 7.36 -24.92
C TYR A 185 7.90 6.32 -23.93
N ARG A 186 8.71 5.40 -24.44
CA ARG A 186 9.42 4.43 -23.59
C ARG A 186 10.34 5.19 -22.64
N ASN A 187 10.34 4.82 -21.35
CA ASN A 187 11.15 5.42 -20.30
C ASN A 187 10.83 6.89 -19.96
N GLN A 188 9.70 7.43 -20.43
CA GLN A 188 9.24 8.79 -20.07
C GLN A 188 7.78 8.77 -19.59
N PRO A 189 7.50 8.23 -18.39
CA PRO A 189 6.14 8.06 -17.90
C PRO A 189 5.39 9.38 -17.65
N GLY A 190 6.10 10.50 -17.51
CA GLY A 190 5.53 11.84 -17.35
C GLY A 190 5.38 12.61 -18.66
N LEU A 191 5.46 11.94 -19.81
CA LEU A 191 5.32 12.54 -21.14
C LEU A 191 4.33 11.73 -21.99
N LEU A 192 3.35 12.42 -22.58
CA LEU A 192 2.37 11.84 -23.47
C LEU A 192 2.24 12.66 -24.75
N GLY A 193 2.56 12.05 -25.89
CA GLY A 193 2.39 12.69 -27.18
C GLY A 193 0.98 12.49 -27.73
N LEU A 194 0.53 13.43 -28.55
CA LEU A 194 -0.67 13.35 -29.36
C LEU A 194 -0.30 13.68 -30.79
N ARG A 195 -0.62 12.76 -31.71
CA ARG A 195 -0.40 12.96 -33.14
C ARG A 195 -1.62 12.52 -33.94
N LEU A 196 -2.31 13.48 -34.54
CA LEU A 196 -3.44 13.21 -35.43
C LEU A 196 -3.55 14.25 -36.54
N ARG A 197 -4.23 13.89 -37.63
CA ARG A 197 -4.63 14.86 -38.65
C ARG A 197 -5.97 15.48 -38.27
N VAL A 198 -6.05 16.81 -38.34
CA VAL A 198 -7.27 17.56 -38.06
C VAL A 198 -8.31 17.24 -39.14
N GLN A 199 -9.51 16.89 -38.72
CA GLN A 199 -10.64 16.54 -39.57
C GLN A 199 -11.81 17.48 -39.29
N PRO A 200 -12.78 17.63 -40.21
CA PRO A 200 -13.93 18.51 -39.99
C PRO A 200 -14.69 18.16 -38.70
N ARG A 201 -14.79 16.88 -38.35
CA ARG A 201 -15.45 16.39 -37.12
C ARG A 201 -14.76 16.80 -35.81
N HIS A 202 -13.52 17.30 -35.87
CA HIS A 202 -12.78 17.77 -34.70
C HIS A 202 -13.02 19.25 -34.43
N LEU A 203 -13.55 20.00 -35.39
CA LEU A 203 -13.84 21.41 -35.27
C LEU A 203 -15.31 21.59 -34.86
N ASP A 204 -15.56 22.58 -34.01
CA ASP A 204 -16.91 23.02 -33.66
C ASP A 204 -17.49 23.98 -34.73
N GLU A 205 -18.67 24.53 -34.46
CA GLU A 205 -19.35 25.46 -35.37
C GLU A 205 -18.57 26.76 -35.64
N ASN A 206 -17.62 27.11 -34.77
CA ASN A 206 -16.76 28.29 -34.91
C ASN A 206 -15.41 27.95 -35.57
N GLU A 207 -15.26 26.75 -36.12
CA GLU A 207 -13.98 26.21 -36.61
C GLU A 207 -12.91 26.14 -35.50
N GLU A 208 -13.33 25.99 -34.25
CA GLU A 208 -12.45 25.83 -33.10
C GLU A 208 -12.40 24.38 -32.63
N MET A 209 -11.24 23.93 -32.14
CA MET A 209 -11.13 22.71 -31.36
C MET A 209 -10.48 22.99 -30.01
N ARG A 210 -10.95 22.28 -28.98
CA ARG A 210 -10.49 22.42 -27.61
C ARG A 210 -9.62 21.23 -27.24
N LEU A 211 -8.35 21.50 -27.01
CA LEU A 211 -7.40 20.48 -26.60
C LEU A 211 -7.08 20.61 -25.11
N LYS A 212 -7.18 19.48 -24.40
CA LYS A 212 -6.90 19.40 -22.97
C LYS A 212 -6.10 18.16 -22.64
N CYS A 213 -5.10 18.30 -21.79
CA CYS A 213 -4.39 17.19 -21.16
C CYS A 213 -4.75 17.13 -19.68
N THR A 214 -5.01 15.93 -19.16
CA THR A 214 -5.20 15.69 -17.73
C THR A 214 -4.02 14.92 -17.17
N ALA A 215 -3.66 15.19 -15.92
CA ALA A 215 -2.73 14.40 -15.13
C ALA A 215 -3.45 13.89 -13.88
N THR A 216 -3.53 12.58 -13.72
CA THR A 216 -4.24 11.94 -12.61
C THR A 216 -3.26 11.18 -11.72
N LEU A 217 -3.15 11.60 -10.46
CA LEU A 217 -2.32 10.96 -9.43
C LEU A 217 -3.22 10.14 -8.50
N SER A 218 -3.03 8.82 -8.47
CA SER A 218 -3.70 7.92 -7.54
C SER A 218 -2.72 7.40 -6.51
N LYS A 219 -2.97 7.67 -5.22
CA LYS A 219 -2.18 7.16 -4.10
C LYS A 219 -3.03 6.13 -3.35
N VAL A 220 -2.53 4.90 -3.27
CA VAL A 220 -3.16 3.79 -2.54
C VAL A 220 -2.20 3.33 -1.46
N ILE A 221 -2.69 3.28 -0.21
CA ILE A 221 -1.92 2.80 0.93
C ILE A 221 -2.73 1.73 1.64
N ASN A 222 -2.05 0.65 1.97
CA ASN A 222 -2.64 -0.55 2.51
C ASN A 222 -1.89 -0.95 3.77
N THR A 223 -2.61 -1.01 4.88
CA THR A 223 -2.17 -1.55 6.17
C THR A 223 -2.87 -2.88 6.43
N ARG A 224 -2.29 -3.71 7.29
CA ARG A 224 -2.82 -5.06 7.56
C ARG A 224 -2.80 -5.35 9.04
N SER A 225 -3.79 -6.11 9.49
CA SER A 225 -3.81 -6.59 10.87
C SER A 225 -2.68 -7.58 11.08
N GLU A 226 -2.31 -7.77 12.34
CA GLU A 226 -1.58 -8.97 12.73
C GLU A 226 -2.38 -10.21 12.34
N GLU A 227 -1.64 -11.26 11.98
CA GLU A 227 -2.23 -12.51 11.54
C GLU A 227 -2.73 -13.28 12.76
N THR A 228 -4.04 -13.48 12.84
CA THR A 228 -4.66 -14.18 13.96
C THR A 228 -4.81 -15.65 13.62
N THR A 229 -3.98 -16.50 14.23
CA THR A 229 -4.09 -17.96 14.13
C THR A 229 -5.02 -18.48 15.22
N LEU A 230 -6.05 -19.22 14.82
CA LEU A 230 -7.14 -19.66 15.68
C LEU A 230 -7.19 -21.19 15.63
N GLY A 231 -6.79 -21.84 16.72
CA GLY A 231 -6.62 -23.29 16.80
C GLY A 231 -5.17 -23.76 16.61
N GLY A 232 -4.92 -25.00 17.02
CA GLY A 232 -3.60 -25.62 17.09
C GLY A 232 -3.28 -26.18 18.48
N ASN A 233 -2.65 -27.36 18.54
CA ASN A 233 -2.09 -27.87 19.79
C ASN A 233 -0.90 -26.98 20.19
N HIS A 234 -1.11 -26.06 21.13
CA HIS A 234 -0.03 -25.42 21.85
C HIS A 234 0.72 -26.51 22.62
N ARG A 235 1.86 -27.00 22.11
CA ARG A 235 2.83 -27.69 22.97
C ARG A 235 3.37 -26.64 23.93
N THR A 236 2.71 -26.51 25.08
CA THR A 236 3.28 -25.85 26.27
C THR A 236 4.53 -26.61 26.67
N SER A 237 5.69 -26.18 26.19
CA SER A 237 6.95 -26.53 26.84
C SER A 237 7.01 -25.74 28.15
N GLY A 238 6.74 -26.42 29.27
CA GLY A 238 7.01 -25.89 30.61
C GLY A 238 5.87 -26.03 31.60
N LEU A 239 5.56 -27.26 32.00
CA LEU A 239 4.90 -27.53 33.28
C LEU A 239 5.75 -28.54 34.06
N THR A 240 6.53 -28.06 35.03
CA THR A 240 6.96 -28.89 36.16
C THR A 240 6.57 -28.16 37.43
N VAL A 241 5.51 -28.63 38.08
CA VAL A 241 5.28 -28.39 39.50
C VAL A 241 5.00 -29.74 40.14
N ALA A 242 5.92 -30.14 41.02
CA ALA A 242 5.60 -30.95 42.18
C ALA A 242 6.56 -30.49 43.29
N GLU A 243 6.05 -29.62 44.15
CA GLU A 243 6.62 -29.33 45.46
C GLU A 243 6.24 -30.42 46.47
N ASN A 244 7.04 -30.47 47.53
CA ASN A 244 6.89 -31.13 48.82
C ASN A 244 7.16 -32.65 48.88
N PHE A 245 8.09 -33.06 49.73
CA PHE A 245 7.86 -33.11 51.19
C PHE A 245 9.19 -33.27 51.94
N GLY A 246 9.28 -32.57 53.08
CA GLY A 246 10.46 -32.56 53.94
C GLY A 246 10.84 -33.93 54.50
N LYS A 247 12.14 -34.14 54.68
CA LYS A 247 12.68 -35.29 55.41
C LYS A 247 13.39 -34.80 56.68
N VAL A 248 12.66 -34.91 57.78
CA VAL A 248 13.24 -34.99 59.13
C VAL A 248 13.96 -36.34 59.25
N SER A 249 15.21 -36.32 59.70
CA SER A 249 15.86 -37.50 60.29
C SER A 249 16.93 -37.03 61.26
N GLU A 250 16.65 -37.14 62.56
CA GLU A 250 17.62 -37.04 63.64
C GLU A 250 18.15 -38.43 64.04
N ARG A 251 19.39 -38.43 64.56
CA ARG A 251 20.09 -39.42 65.42
C ARG A 251 20.59 -40.72 64.77
N SER A 252 21.78 -41.24 65.07
CA SER A 252 22.81 -40.92 66.10
C SER A 252 24.10 -41.75 65.87
N SER A 253 25.27 -41.20 66.27
CA SER A 253 26.49 -41.84 66.88
C SER A 253 27.13 -43.09 66.23
N SER A 254 28.45 -43.32 66.13
CA SER A 254 29.67 -42.80 66.78
C SER A 254 30.91 -43.52 66.18
N SER A 255 32.11 -42.89 66.27
CA SER A 255 33.50 -43.45 66.33
C SER A 255 34.01 -44.36 65.18
N SER A 256 35.27 -44.42 64.74
CA SER A 256 36.57 -43.77 65.02
C SER A 256 37.62 -44.33 64.02
N SER A 257 38.72 -43.59 63.78
CA SER A 257 40.06 -44.04 63.29
C SER A 257 40.16 -44.61 61.85
N THR A 258 41.20 -44.42 61.00
CA THR A 258 42.61 -44.04 61.16
C THR A 258 43.23 -43.70 59.77
N GLN A 259 44.17 -42.73 59.78
CA GLN A 259 45.39 -42.50 58.97
C GLN A 259 45.68 -43.17 57.60
N ASN A 260 46.23 -42.33 56.70
CA ASN A 260 47.35 -42.49 55.72
C ASN A 260 46.92 -41.93 54.34
N GLY A 261 47.62 -41.07 53.61
CA GLY A 261 48.94 -40.45 53.70
C GLY A 261 49.44 -40.19 52.27
N VAL A 262 49.85 -38.94 51.95
CA VAL A 262 50.85 -38.56 50.91
C VAL A 262 50.35 -38.66 49.43
N ARG A 263 50.54 -37.76 48.44
CA ARG A 263 51.57 -36.75 48.10
C ARG A 263 50.99 -35.73 47.07
N ARG A 264 51.44 -34.47 47.12
CA ARG A 264 51.34 -33.45 46.04
C ARG A 264 52.38 -33.73 44.94
N ILE A 265 52.03 -33.54 43.65
CA ILE A 265 52.93 -33.02 42.58
C ILE A 265 52.07 -32.31 41.50
N ALA A 266 52.49 -31.10 41.12
CA ALA A 266 52.19 -30.38 39.86
C ALA A 266 53.56 -30.07 39.21
N PRO A 267 53.73 -29.33 38.08
CA PRO A 267 52.93 -29.10 36.84
C PRO A 267 53.85 -29.27 35.56
N TRP A 268 53.48 -28.63 34.42
CA TRP A 268 54.25 -28.33 33.17
C TRP A 268 54.04 -29.34 32.01
N ASN A 269 53.95 -29.01 30.72
CA ASN A 269 54.03 -27.76 29.94
C ASN A 269 53.57 -28.00 28.47
N LEU A 270 53.13 -26.92 27.81
CA LEU A 270 53.37 -26.48 26.41
C LEU A 270 53.25 -27.47 25.22
N LEU A 271 52.46 -27.10 24.19
CA LEU A 271 53.00 -26.54 22.93
C LEU A 271 51.90 -26.07 21.96
N ALA A 272 52.14 -24.88 21.41
CA ALA A 272 51.42 -24.25 20.31
C ALA A 272 51.84 -24.83 18.95
N ILE A 273 51.12 -24.50 17.86
CA ILE A 273 51.68 -24.03 16.57
C ILE A 273 50.55 -23.77 15.53
N LEU A 274 50.51 -22.51 15.05
CA LEU A 274 50.29 -21.97 13.68
C LEU A 274 49.10 -22.51 12.84
N GLY A 275 48.16 -21.73 12.29
CA GLY A 275 48.31 -20.44 11.61
C GLY A 275 48.67 -20.67 10.13
N TRP A 276 47.82 -20.26 9.18
CA TRP A 276 48.18 -19.61 7.90
C TRP A 276 46.94 -19.17 7.12
N SER A 277 47.14 -18.06 6.41
CA SER A 277 46.17 -17.22 5.71
C SER A 277 46.44 -17.25 4.20
N TYR A 278 45.46 -16.76 3.43
CA TYR A 278 45.59 -16.02 2.16
C TYR A 278 45.61 -16.75 0.80
N LEU A 279 44.63 -16.42 -0.08
CA LEU A 279 44.68 -15.86 -1.47
C LEU A 279 43.30 -16.15 -2.15
N MET A 280 42.45 -15.22 -2.62
CA MET A 280 42.51 -14.19 -3.69
C MET A 280 42.68 -14.70 -5.14
N LEU A 281 41.84 -14.14 -6.04
CA LEU A 281 41.61 -14.35 -7.51
C LEU A 281 40.61 -15.48 -7.86
N LEU A 282 39.57 -15.27 -8.69
CA LEU A 282 39.28 -14.31 -9.77
C LEU A 282 37.88 -13.70 -9.68
#